data_AF-A0A815ZKI9-F1
#
_entry.id   AF-A0A815ZKI9-F1
#
_cell.length_a   1.000
_cell.length_b   1.000
_cell.length_c   1.000
_cell.angle_alpha   90.00
_cell.angle_beta   90.00
_cell.angle_gamma   90.00
#
_symmetry.space_group_name_H-M   'P 1'
#
loop_
_entity.id
_entity.type
_entity.pdbx_description
1 polymer ?
#
loop_
_entity_poly.entity_id
_entity_poly.type
_entity_poly.pdbx_seq_one_letter_code
_entity_poly.pdbx_strand_id
1 'polypeptide(L)'
;MWEGQALDEKHTLGQIVASTSIGPRVKQQTSKSLIGLKPITLRELDPTKDRVYKGYVLSGTIIDETYSWEPSVHLVIEDENFDCERMLIYNFPKEQGEYLTRKLYTIGSKMHIINPYLRIGTGDRKPSIRVDDVASIVMQSDSERIVNMCRYCCEADASKFCGKCQRARYCSKECQINDWKLYNHKLICKSK
;
A
#
# COMPACT_ATOMS: atom_id res chain seq x y z
N MET A 1 -0.51 -30.42 2.45
CA MET A 1 0.96 -30.51 2.58
C MET A 1 1.52 -29.68 1.44
N TRP A 2 1.78 -28.39 1.68
CA TRP A 2 2.33 -27.49 0.67
C TRP A 2 3.77 -27.21 1.07
N GLU A 3 4.69 -27.69 0.24
CA GLU A 3 6.12 -27.49 0.38
C GLU A 3 6.45 -26.03 0.02
N GLY A 4 7.20 -25.38 0.90
CA GLY A 4 7.69 -24.02 0.69
C GLY A 4 8.59 -23.97 -0.53
N GLN A 5 8.12 -23.35 -1.60
CA GLN A 5 9.00 -22.85 -2.63
C GLN A 5 9.70 -21.61 -2.09
N ALA A 6 10.88 -21.85 -1.52
CA ALA A 6 11.90 -20.84 -1.36
C ALA A 6 12.11 -20.16 -2.72
N LEU A 7 12.00 -18.84 -2.72
CA LEU A 7 12.39 -18.02 -3.87
C LEU A 7 13.87 -18.30 -4.15
N ASP A 8 14.12 -18.99 -5.26
CA ASP A 8 15.44 -19.40 -5.72
C ASP A 8 16.34 -18.15 -5.93
N GLU A 9 17.42 -18.11 -5.17
CA GLU A 9 18.42 -17.04 -5.15
C GLU A 9 19.29 -17.09 -6.41
N LYS A 10 18.80 -16.53 -7.52
CA LYS A 10 19.64 -16.11 -8.65
C LYS A 10 19.20 -14.75 -9.19
N HIS A 11 19.24 -13.73 -8.34
CA HIS A 11 19.20 -12.35 -8.81
C HIS A 11 20.64 -11.86 -9.08
N THR A 12 20.96 -11.75 -10.37
CA THR A 12 21.92 -10.77 -10.89
C THR A 12 21.68 -9.45 -10.16
N LEU A 13 22.75 -8.79 -9.67
CA LEU A 13 22.68 -7.48 -9.01
C LEU A 13 22.04 -6.44 -9.94
N GLY A 14 20.71 -6.37 -9.92
CA GLY A 14 19.94 -5.28 -10.50
C GLY A 14 20.31 -3.99 -9.77
N GLN A 15 20.30 -2.87 -10.48
CA GLN A 15 20.53 -1.57 -9.86
C GLN A 15 19.37 -1.28 -8.91
N ILE A 16 19.62 -1.42 -7.60
CA ILE A 16 18.72 -0.92 -6.56
C ILE A 16 18.56 0.57 -6.80
N VAL A 17 17.32 1.05 -6.87
CA VAL A 17 17.05 2.48 -7.01
C VAL A 17 17.53 3.17 -5.75
N ALA A 18 18.71 3.80 -5.83
CA ALA A 18 19.16 4.72 -4.80
C ALA A 18 18.22 5.93 -4.80
N SER A 19 17.54 6.18 -3.69
CA SER A 19 16.59 7.28 -3.58
C SER A 19 17.31 8.63 -3.64
N THR A 20 17.00 9.47 -4.63
CA THR A 20 17.34 10.91 -4.63
C THR A 20 16.46 11.71 -3.66
N SER A 21 15.48 11.06 -3.02
CA SER A 21 14.65 11.67 -1.98
C SER A 21 15.42 11.79 -0.66
N ILE A 22 14.98 12.71 0.20
CA ILE A 22 15.53 12.85 1.56
C ILE A 22 15.41 11.50 2.26
N GLY A 23 16.55 10.90 2.59
CA GLY A 23 16.62 9.58 3.21
C GLY A 23 15.84 9.47 4.52
N PRO A 24 15.67 8.24 5.04
CA PRO A 24 15.05 8.04 6.35
C PRO A 24 15.76 8.84 7.43
N ARG A 25 15.00 9.54 8.28
CA ARG A 25 15.55 10.15 9.50
C ARG A 25 15.78 9.10 10.59
N VAL A 26 15.02 8.01 10.51
CA VAL A 26 15.10 6.87 11.42
C VAL A 26 15.12 5.60 10.58
N LYS A 27 16.04 4.67 10.87
CA LYS A 27 16.08 3.37 10.19
C LYS A 27 14.92 2.50 10.65
N GLN A 28 14.08 2.07 9.71
CA GLN A 28 13.16 0.96 9.92
C GLN A 28 13.99 -0.31 10.09
N GLN A 29 13.74 -1.07 11.16
CA GLN A 29 14.41 -2.34 11.42
C GLN A 29 13.39 -3.47 11.28
N THR A 30 13.76 -4.49 10.54
CA THR A 30 12.89 -5.65 10.28
C THR A 30 12.81 -6.57 11.50
N SER A 31 11.61 -7.05 11.78
CA SER A 31 11.38 -8.32 12.48
C SER A 31 10.95 -9.34 11.44
N LYS A 32 11.55 -10.54 11.43
CA LYS A 32 11.17 -11.61 10.49
C LYS A 32 9.83 -12.27 10.83
N SER A 33 9.14 -11.79 11.86
CA SER A 33 7.94 -12.42 12.39
C SER A 33 6.96 -11.39 12.95
N LEU A 34 5.68 -11.71 12.80
CA LEU A 34 4.56 -11.02 13.45
C LEU A 34 4.43 -11.39 14.94
N ILE A 35 5.08 -12.47 15.38
CA ILE A 35 4.98 -12.96 16.76
C ILE A 35 5.53 -11.93 17.74
N GLY A 36 4.73 -11.60 18.75
CA GLY A 36 5.10 -10.67 19.82
C GLY A 36 4.95 -9.18 19.46
N LEU A 37 4.48 -8.86 18.25
CA LEU A 37 4.16 -7.48 17.88
C LEU A 37 2.76 -7.08 18.40
N LYS A 38 2.64 -5.84 18.86
CA LYS A 38 1.35 -5.26 19.27
C LYS A 38 0.64 -4.68 18.04
N PRO A 39 -0.67 -4.89 17.87
CA PRO A 39 -1.40 -4.16 16.82
C PRO A 39 -1.34 -2.65 17.09
N ILE A 40 -1.31 -1.87 16.02
CA ILE A 40 -1.49 -0.41 16.03
C ILE A 40 -2.37 0.00 14.85
N THR A 41 -3.23 0.97 15.08
CA THR A 41 -4.14 1.55 14.08
C THR A 41 -3.57 2.88 13.57
N LEU A 42 -4.09 3.37 12.45
CA LEU A 42 -3.66 4.66 11.89
C LEU A 42 -3.97 5.82 12.86
N ARG A 43 -5.08 5.75 13.61
CA ARG A 43 -5.45 6.76 14.63
C ARG A 43 -4.46 6.86 15.78
N GLU A 44 -3.78 5.77 16.10
CA GLU A 44 -2.80 5.74 17.18
C GLU A 44 -1.43 6.30 16.77
N LEU A 45 -1.22 6.54 15.46
CA LEU A 45 -0.02 7.17 14.94
C LEU A 45 -0.12 8.68 15.13
N ASP A 46 0.82 9.29 15.84
CA ASP A 46 0.93 10.74 16.02
C ASP A 46 1.35 11.42 14.71
N PRO A 47 0.44 12.12 14.00
CA PRO A 47 0.69 12.70 12.68
C PRO A 47 1.55 13.97 12.74
N THR A 48 2.04 14.34 13.92
CA THR A 48 2.95 15.47 14.11
C THR A 48 4.41 15.04 14.26
N LYS A 49 4.66 13.72 14.40
CA LYS A 49 5.98 13.19 14.71
C LYS A 49 6.46 12.22 13.63
N ASP A 50 7.67 12.49 13.15
CA ASP A 50 8.45 11.55 12.35
C ASP A 50 8.96 10.44 13.28
N ARG A 51 8.38 9.22 13.19
CA ARG A 51 8.60 8.16 14.16
C ARG A 51 8.40 6.76 13.59
N VAL A 52 9.32 5.86 13.97
CA VAL A 52 9.15 4.40 13.82
C VAL A 52 8.50 3.83 15.09
N TYR A 53 7.38 3.14 14.92
CA TYR A 53 6.64 2.50 16.01
C TYR A 53 7.15 1.08 16.24
N LYS A 54 8.30 0.97 16.92
CA LYS A 54 8.96 -0.32 17.18
C LYS A 54 8.12 -1.24 18.08
N GLY A 55 8.08 -2.53 17.74
CA GLY A 55 7.30 -3.55 18.45
C GLY A 55 5.82 -3.56 18.08
N TYR A 56 5.44 -2.83 17.01
CA TYR A 56 4.07 -2.75 16.54
C TYR A 56 3.91 -3.31 15.12
N VAL A 57 2.67 -3.68 14.79
CA VAL A 57 2.24 -4.07 13.45
C VAL A 57 1.00 -3.27 13.06
N LEU A 58 1.06 -2.62 11.90
CA LEU A 58 -0.09 -1.97 11.28
C LEU A 58 -0.66 -2.91 10.21
N SER A 59 -1.93 -3.26 10.31
CA SER A 59 -2.64 -4.02 9.29
C SER A 59 -3.40 -3.08 8.36
N GLY A 60 -3.40 -3.35 7.07
CA GLY A 60 -4.15 -2.53 6.12
C GLY A 60 -4.49 -3.21 4.80
N THR A 61 -5.49 -2.67 4.13
CA THR A 61 -5.97 -3.08 2.80
C THR A 61 -5.62 -2.00 1.78
N ILE A 62 -5.09 -2.38 0.61
CA ILE A 62 -4.85 -1.42 -0.48
C ILE A 62 -6.19 -1.02 -1.10
N ILE A 63 -6.57 0.25 -0.97
CA ILE A 63 -7.87 0.75 -1.42
C ILE A 63 -7.85 1.58 -2.71
N ASP A 64 -6.67 1.97 -3.19
CA ASP A 64 -6.54 2.72 -4.45
C ASP A 64 -5.46 2.12 -5.36
N GLU A 65 -5.47 2.58 -6.60
CA GLU A 65 -4.54 2.20 -7.63
C GLU A 65 -3.12 2.55 -7.21
N THR A 66 -2.21 1.58 -7.40
CA THR A 66 -0.82 1.75 -7.03
C THR A 66 -0.03 2.24 -8.24
N TYR A 67 0.94 3.12 -7.98
CA TYR A 67 1.74 3.76 -9.01
C TYR A 67 3.20 3.73 -8.60
N SER A 68 4.08 3.35 -9.51
CA SER A 68 5.51 3.47 -9.34
C SER A 68 5.99 4.74 -10.03
N TRP A 69 6.49 5.69 -9.25
CA TRP A 69 7.23 6.84 -9.78
C TRP A 69 8.56 6.92 -9.03
N GLU A 70 9.67 6.83 -9.76
CA GLU A 70 10.98 6.85 -9.15
C GLU A 70 11.13 8.05 -8.19
N PRO A 71 11.53 7.82 -6.92
CA PRO A 71 12.13 6.60 -6.37
C PRO A 71 11.20 5.71 -5.51
N SER A 72 9.87 5.81 -5.64
CA SER A 72 8.91 5.10 -4.78
C SER A 72 7.74 4.42 -5.49
N VAL A 73 7.18 3.38 -4.86
CA VAL A 73 5.81 2.92 -5.11
C VAL A 73 4.88 3.66 -4.17
N HIS A 74 3.83 4.25 -4.72
CA HIS A 74 2.79 4.99 -4.02
C HIS A 74 1.51 4.16 -3.99
N LEU A 75 0.90 4.09 -2.81
CA LEU A 75 -0.39 3.45 -2.62
C LEU A 75 -1.16 4.09 -1.45
N VAL A 76 -2.43 3.75 -1.31
CA VAL A 76 -3.28 4.16 -0.19
C VAL A 76 -3.75 2.91 0.53
N ILE A 77 -3.58 2.87 1.85
CA ILE A 77 -4.08 1.79 2.69
C ILE A 77 -5.22 2.30 3.57
N GLU A 78 -6.14 1.39 3.87
CA GLU A 78 -7.20 1.55 4.86
C GLU A 78 -6.98 0.54 5.99
N ASP A 79 -7.11 0.96 7.25
CA ASP A 79 -7.03 0.07 8.41
C ASP A 79 -8.42 -0.47 8.84
N GLU A 80 -8.46 -1.21 9.95
CA GLU A 80 -9.70 -1.81 10.47
C GLU A 80 -10.74 -0.78 10.96
N ASN A 81 -10.35 0.47 11.16
CA ASN A 81 -11.23 1.56 11.60
C ASN A 81 -11.72 2.43 10.45
N PHE A 82 -11.46 2.01 9.21
CA PHE A 82 -11.75 2.76 7.98
C PHE A 82 -10.97 4.08 7.88
N ASP A 83 -9.86 4.21 8.61
CA ASP A 83 -8.97 5.34 8.45
C ASP A 83 -8.03 5.05 7.28
N CYS A 84 -7.68 6.10 6.53
CA CYS A 84 -6.88 5.98 5.32
C CYS A 84 -5.59 6.77 5.45
N GLU A 85 -4.48 6.19 4.99
CA GLU A 85 -3.20 6.89 4.90
C GLU A 85 -2.44 6.48 3.64
N ARG A 86 -1.67 7.42 3.09
CA ARG A 86 -0.78 7.14 1.96
C ARG A 86 0.46 6.38 2.44
N MET A 87 0.88 5.42 1.64
CA MET A 87 2.10 4.65 1.88
C MET A 87 3.07 4.80 0.70
N LEU A 88 4.35 4.97 1.02
CA LEU A 88 5.44 5.09 0.05
C LEU A 88 6.50 4.03 0.32
N ILE A 89 6.73 3.14 -0.65
CA ILE A 89 7.72 2.06 -0.59
C ILE A 89 8.95 2.47 -1.40
N TYR A 90 10.12 2.44 -0.78
CA TYR A 90 11.41 2.83 -1.36
C TYR A 90 12.36 1.63 -1.48
N ASN A 91 13.52 1.86 -2.11
CA ASN A 91 14.66 0.94 -2.18
C ASN A 91 14.33 -0.44 -2.77
N PHE A 92 13.36 -0.50 -3.69
CA PHE A 92 13.10 -1.69 -4.50
C PHE A 92 13.98 -1.70 -5.76
N PRO A 93 14.30 -2.87 -6.33
CA PRO A 93 15.02 -2.94 -7.60
C PRO A 93 14.19 -2.32 -8.73
N LYS A 94 14.82 -1.50 -9.58
CA LYS A 94 14.11 -0.67 -10.59
C LYS A 94 13.19 -1.49 -11.49
N GLU A 95 13.71 -2.63 -11.94
CA GLU A 95 13.02 -3.60 -12.80
C GLU A 95 11.77 -4.22 -12.15
N GLN A 96 11.65 -4.14 -10.83
CA GLN A 96 10.50 -4.71 -10.11
C GLN A 96 9.34 -3.73 -9.96
N GLY A 97 9.51 -2.42 -10.19
CA GLY A 97 8.44 -1.44 -9.95
C GLY A 97 7.12 -1.75 -10.67
N GLU A 98 7.20 -2.23 -11.92
CA GLU A 98 6.03 -2.65 -12.68
C GLU A 98 5.39 -3.92 -12.09
N TYR A 99 6.21 -4.92 -11.75
CA TYR A 99 5.72 -6.15 -11.11
C TYR A 99 5.02 -5.86 -9.78
N LEU A 100 5.65 -5.04 -8.93
CA LEU A 100 5.13 -4.66 -7.63
C LEU A 100 3.76 -3.99 -7.76
N THR A 101 3.58 -3.05 -8.69
CA THR A 101 2.31 -2.33 -8.86
C THR A 101 1.23 -3.12 -9.59
N ARG A 102 1.60 -4.00 -10.53
CA ARG A 102 0.61 -4.74 -11.36
C ARG A 102 0.24 -6.10 -10.81
N LYS A 103 1.06 -6.70 -9.95
CA LYS A 103 0.90 -8.07 -9.47
C LYS A 103 0.79 -8.17 -7.96
N LEU A 104 1.67 -7.50 -7.22
CA LEU A 104 1.77 -7.68 -5.77
C LEU A 104 0.88 -6.69 -5.00
N TYR A 105 1.15 -5.41 -5.14
CA TYR A 105 0.44 -4.33 -4.45
C TYR A 105 -0.74 -3.88 -5.29
N THR A 106 -1.79 -4.70 -5.32
CA THR A 106 -2.99 -4.41 -6.11
C THR A 106 -4.21 -4.17 -5.21
N ILE A 107 -5.19 -3.43 -5.71
CA ILE A 107 -6.43 -3.11 -4.98
C ILE A 107 -7.06 -4.37 -4.36
N GLY A 108 -7.44 -4.25 -3.09
CA GLY A 108 -8.02 -5.31 -2.26
C GLY A 108 -7.00 -6.23 -1.59
N SER A 109 -5.70 -6.08 -1.89
CA SER A 109 -4.66 -6.88 -1.23
C SER A 109 -4.49 -6.41 0.21
N LYS A 110 -4.38 -7.36 1.14
CA LYS A 110 -4.16 -7.11 2.56
C LYS A 110 -2.70 -7.31 2.94
N MET A 111 -2.21 -6.51 3.88
CA MET A 111 -0.83 -6.58 4.33
C MET A 111 -0.68 -6.21 5.80
N HIS A 112 0.46 -6.60 6.36
CA HIS A 112 0.96 -6.17 7.65
C HIS A 112 2.27 -5.42 7.48
N ILE A 113 2.39 -4.27 8.14
CA ILE A 113 3.57 -3.42 8.14
C ILE A 113 4.19 -3.49 9.53
N ILE A 114 5.34 -4.14 9.61
CA ILE A 114 6.11 -4.31 10.83
C ILE A 114 6.87 -3.02 11.14
N ASN A 115 6.80 -2.59 12.40
CA ASN A 115 7.44 -1.37 12.89
C ASN A 115 7.12 -0.18 11.97
N PRO A 116 5.83 0.18 11.80
CA PRO A 116 5.43 1.17 10.81
C PRO A 116 6.16 2.49 11.06
N TYR A 117 6.63 3.10 9.99
CA TYR A 117 7.33 4.37 10.03
C TYR A 117 6.41 5.47 9.51
N LEU A 118 5.85 6.27 10.43
CA LEU A 118 5.13 7.48 10.05
C LEU A 118 6.12 8.61 9.78
N ARG A 119 6.10 9.14 8.57
CA ARG A 119 6.95 10.25 8.14
C ARG A 119 6.12 11.44 7.72
N ILE A 120 6.56 12.62 8.16
CA ILE A 120 5.98 13.90 7.71
C ILE A 120 6.72 14.37 6.47
N GLY A 121 5.99 14.49 5.36
CA GLY A 121 6.53 14.96 4.09
C GLY A 121 7.15 16.35 4.22
N THR A 122 8.35 16.55 3.65
CA THR A 122 9.05 17.84 3.75
C THR A 122 8.40 18.95 2.93
N GLY A 123 7.79 18.60 1.78
CA GLY A 123 7.15 19.58 0.89
C GLY A 123 5.70 19.88 1.29
N ASP A 124 4.89 18.84 1.44
CA ASP A 124 3.45 18.99 1.70
C ASP A 124 3.07 19.00 3.18
N ARG A 125 4.03 18.71 4.08
CA ARG A 125 3.82 18.60 5.53
C ARG A 125 2.72 17.61 5.93
N LYS A 126 2.43 16.63 5.07
CA LYS A 126 1.42 15.61 5.34
C LYS A 126 2.06 14.32 5.85
N PRO A 127 1.42 13.61 6.80
CA PRO A 127 1.87 12.29 7.24
C PRO A 127 1.82 11.28 6.10
N SER A 128 2.57 10.19 6.23
CA SER A 128 2.60 9.07 5.31
C SER A 128 3.30 7.89 5.98
N ILE A 129 2.89 6.67 5.65
CA ILE A 129 3.65 5.48 6.01
C ILE A 129 4.80 5.33 5.02
N ARG A 130 6.03 5.43 5.52
CA ARG A 130 7.23 5.19 4.72
C ARG A 130 7.71 3.77 4.95
N VAL A 131 8.06 3.06 3.88
CA VAL A 131 8.70 1.76 3.95
C VAL A 131 10.03 1.84 3.21
N ASP A 132 11.12 1.65 3.92
CA ASP A 132 12.48 1.62 3.34
C ASP A 132 13.01 0.19 3.17
N ASP A 133 12.48 -0.76 3.95
CA ASP A 133 12.81 -2.17 3.86
C ASP A 133 11.55 -2.96 3.51
N VAL A 134 11.49 -3.49 2.29
CA VAL A 134 10.34 -4.27 1.81
C VAL A 134 10.09 -5.54 2.64
N ALA A 135 11.09 -6.05 3.35
CA ALA A 135 10.91 -7.19 4.26
C ALA A 135 10.09 -6.84 5.52
N SER A 136 9.84 -5.55 5.78
CA SER A 136 8.91 -5.12 6.81
C SER A 136 7.44 -5.26 6.41
N ILE A 137 7.16 -5.54 5.14
CA ILE A 137 5.81 -5.81 4.63
C ILE A 137 5.61 -7.33 4.57
N VAL A 138 4.56 -7.80 5.21
CA VAL A 138 4.07 -9.18 5.09
C VAL A 138 2.72 -9.14 4.38
N MET A 139 2.69 -9.56 3.12
CA MET A 139 1.44 -9.69 2.38
C MET A 139 0.64 -10.89 2.91
N GLN A 140 -0.68 -10.71 3.03
CA GLN A 140 -1.57 -11.85 3.24
C GLN A 140 -1.72 -12.65 1.93
N SER A 141 -2.21 -13.87 2.02
CA SER A 141 -2.40 -14.73 0.85
C SER A 141 -3.43 -14.14 -0.12
N ASP A 142 -3.30 -14.48 -1.40
CA ASP A 142 -4.25 -14.03 -2.44
C ASP A 142 -5.70 -14.45 -2.16
N SER A 143 -5.92 -15.50 -1.36
CA SER A 143 -7.25 -15.92 -0.91
C SER A 143 -7.92 -14.93 0.04
N GLU A 144 -7.14 -14.12 0.76
CA GLU A 144 -7.63 -13.10 1.70
C GLU A 144 -7.93 -11.77 1.00
N ARG A 145 -7.55 -11.65 -0.28
CA ARG A 145 -7.76 -10.45 -1.09
C ARG A 145 -9.24 -10.21 -1.30
N ILE A 146 -9.64 -8.94 -1.21
CA ILE A 146 -10.98 -8.51 -1.61
C ILE A 146 -11.08 -8.52 -3.14
N VAL A 147 -11.68 -9.57 -3.68
CA VAL A 147 -11.82 -9.78 -5.13
C VAL A 147 -12.80 -8.77 -5.71
N ASN A 148 -12.42 -8.15 -6.83
CA ASN A 148 -13.24 -7.15 -7.52
C ASN A 148 -13.76 -6.06 -6.57
N MET A 149 -12.90 -5.55 -5.69
CA MET A 149 -13.29 -4.58 -4.67
C MET A 149 -13.96 -3.32 -5.25
N CYS A 150 -15.04 -2.88 -4.61
CA CYS A 150 -15.68 -1.61 -4.91
C CYS A 150 -14.78 -0.44 -4.53
N ARG A 151 -14.57 0.48 -5.46
CA ARG A 151 -13.77 1.69 -5.23
C ARG A 151 -14.38 2.65 -4.20
N TYR A 152 -15.69 2.58 -3.96
CA TYR A 152 -16.37 3.49 -3.03
C TYR A 152 -16.54 2.91 -1.63
N CYS A 153 -17.10 1.70 -1.52
CA CYS A 153 -17.47 1.11 -0.24
C CYS A 153 -16.55 -0.04 0.19
N CYS A 154 -15.48 -0.32 -0.56
CA CYS A 154 -14.50 -1.37 -0.27
C CYS A 154 -15.05 -2.82 -0.20
N GLU A 155 -16.33 -3.04 -0.50
CA GLU A 155 -16.95 -4.37 -0.53
C GLU A 155 -16.49 -5.21 -1.73
N ALA A 156 -16.57 -6.53 -1.59
CA ALA A 156 -16.23 -7.49 -2.64
C ALA A 156 -17.23 -7.52 -3.80
N ASP A 157 -16.86 -8.25 -4.86
CA ASP A 157 -17.75 -8.66 -5.95
C ASP A 157 -18.42 -7.52 -6.73
N ALA A 158 -17.73 -6.39 -6.85
CA ALA A 158 -18.19 -5.28 -7.65
C ALA A 158 -18.18 -5.64 -9.16
N SER A 159 -19.38 -5.66 -9.74
CA SER A 159 -19.63 -6.11 -11.12
C SER A 159 -19.70 -4.98 -12.15
N LYS A 160 -19.91 -3.72 -11.70
CA LYS A 160 -20.03 -2.56 -12.59
C LYS A 160 -18.68 -1.88 -12.74
N PHE A 161 -18.44 -1.27 -13.90
CA PHE A 161 -17.20 -0.56 -14.20
C PHE A 161 -17.46 0.91 -14.52
N CYS A 162 -16.49 1.76 -14.23
CA CYS A 162 -16.49 3.11 -14.78
C CYS A 162 -16.42 3.05 -16.31
N GLY A 163 -17.46 3.58 -16.99
CA GLY A 163 -17.56 3.57 -18.45
C GLY A 163 -16.35 4.20 -19.17
N LYS A 164 -15.68 5.16 -18.52
CA LYS A 164 -14.54 5.89 -19.11
C LYS A 164 -13.19 5.20 -18.89
N CYS A 165 -12.82 4.90 -17.65
CA CYS A 165 -11.50 4.32 -17.36
C CYS A 165 -11.47 2.80 -17.42
N GLN A 166 -12.63 2.12 -17.29
CA GLN A 166 -12.76 0.67 -17.27
C GLN A 166 -11.92 -0.04 -16.19
N ARG A 167 -11.42 0.70 -15.19
CA ARG A 167 -10.56 0.21 -14.11
C ARG A 167 -11.28 0.21 -12.77
N ALA A 168 -11.95 1.31 -12.43
CA ALA A 168 -12.72 1.42 -11.20
C ALA A 168 -13.97 0.55 -11.25
N ARG A 169 -14.21 -0.21 -10.17
CA ARG A 169 -15.36 -1.11 -10.02
C ARG A 169 -16.33 -0.62 -8.95
N TYR A 170 -17.61 -0.92 -9.14
CA TYR A 170 -18.68 -0.50 -8.23
C TYR A 170 -19.74 -1.59 -8.03
N CYS A 171 -20.22 -1.75 -6.80
CA CYS A 171 -21.37 -2.61 -6.50
C CYS A 171 -22.66 -2.01 -7.10
N SER A 172 -22.79 -0.67 -7.07
CA SER A 172 -23.99 0.04 -7.50
C SER A 172 -23.68 1.30 -8.30
N LYS A 173 -24.71 1.82 -8.99
CA LYS A 173 -24.64 3.13 -9.66
C LYS A 173 -24.47 4.26 -8.63
N GLU A 174 -25.03 4.09 -7.45
CA GLU A 174 -24.88 5.03 -6.34
C GLU A 174 -23.42 5.11 -5.87
N CYS A 175 -22.75 3.96 -5.67
CA CYS A 175 -21.33 3.92 -5.35
C CYS A 175 -20.48 4.67 -6.39
N GLN A 176 -20.79 4.50 -7.68
CA GLN A 176 -20.11 5.24 -8.74
C GLN A 176 -20.35 6.76 -8.66
N ILE A 177 -21.59 7.18 -8.41
CA ILE A 177 -21.94 8.60 -8.26
C ILE A 177 -21.22 9.20 -7.06
N ASN A 178 -21.16 8.47 -5.94
CA ASN A 178 -20.53 8.93 -4.72
C ASN A 178 -19.00 9.00 -4.85
N ASP A 179 -18.36 8.01 -5.46
CA ASP A 179 -16.92 8.07 -5.80
C ASP A 179 -16.61 9.28 -6.69
N TRP A 180 -17.50 9.60 -7.65
CA TRP A 180 -17.34 10.77 -8.50
C TRP A 180 -17.45 12.11 -7.76
N LYS A 181 -18.42 12.23 -6.85
CA LYS A 181 -18.75 13.48 -6.15
C LYS A 181 -17.92 13.70 -4.89
N LEU A 182 -17.72 12.66 -4.09
CA LEU A 182 -17.12 12.71 -2.76
C LEU A 182 -15.62 12.41 -2.84
N TYR A 183 -15.23 11.35 -3.57
CA TYR A 183 -13.82 10.93 -3.70
C TYR A 183 -13.14 11.45 -4.96
N ASN A 184 -13.83 12.33 -5.71
CA ASN A 184 -13.28 13.05 -6.85
C ASN A 184 -12.65 12.14 -7.92
N HIS A 185 -13.23 10.96 -8.19
CA HIS A 185 -12.76 10.06 -9.26
C HIS A 185 -12.51 10.77 -10.59
N LYS A 186 -13.28 11.82 -10.89
CA LYS A 186 -13.09 12.69 -12.08
C LYS A 186 -11.64 13.17 -12.29
N LEU A 187 -10.87 13.39 -11.23
CA LEU A 187 -9.51 13.93 -11.29
C LEU A 187 -8.49 12.89 -11.75
N ILE A 188 -8.79 11.61 -11.57
CA ILE A 188 -7.91 10.47 -11.86
C ILE A 188 -8.49 9.57 -12.95
N CYS A 189 -9.73 9.80 -13.39
CA CYS A 189 -10.41 9.05 -14.42
C CYS A 189 -9.82 9.34 -15.82
N LYS A 190 -8.82 8.55 -16.20
CA LYS A 190 -8.18 8.57 -17.51
C LYS A 190 -8.77 7.48 -18.42
N SER A 191 -8.97 7.80 -19.70
CA SER A 191 -9.39 6.80 -20.69
C SER A 191 -8.34 5.70 -20.79
N LYS A 192 -8.81 4.48 -21.07
CA LYS A 192 -7.95 3.32 -21.30
C LYS A 192 -7.06 3.52 -22.53
#